data_AF-A0A435GCT9-F1
#
_entry.id   AF-A0A435GCT9-F1
#
_cell.length_a   1.000
_cell.length_b   1.000
_cell.length_c   1.000
_cell.angle_alpha   90.00
_cell.angle_beta   90.00
_cell.angle_gamma   90.00
#
_symmetry.space_group_name_H-M   'P 1'
#
loop_
_entity.id
_entity.type
_entity.pdbx_description
1 polymer ?
#
loop_
_entity_poly.entity_id
_entity_poly.type
_entity_poly.pdbx_seq_one_letter_code
_entity_poly.pdbx_strand_id
1 'polypeptide(L)'
;VVLVHHQVGGALPAAQRWPCPERSSSRLGLTTAIAAGVVFLALVQTARILRSRMADATPPDLLSLLDIVALATVCDVVPLTGVNRAFVVKGLQMARQQKNEGLAALARVSRIGEPISTFHLAYLIGPRINAGGRIGDAALGSRLLATDDPVEARTIAETLDRLNQERQLMEQEMLAAARAEADAELAGGNGPAIVVTASNSWHPGIVGLLASRLKDHARRPAFAIAFNANGIGTGSGRSVSGFDLGRLVREAAIAGLIVKGGGHGMAAGITVERARLGELRAFFEERAAADVFRLQGEESLAIDGALAAEGATLSLLDALEQAGPFGAGHVAPVFALPRHRLADARPVGTNHIRVELQSESGGRIQAIAFRAVDTALGEFLFKNRGKTIHVAGSLSGNYWNGNRTVQFRITDAARA
;
A
#
# COMPACT_ATOMS: atom_id res chain seq x y z
N VAL A 1 23.88 -18.27 -5.52
CA VAL A 1 23.85 -17.01 -4.73
C VAL A 1 22.40 -16.75 -4.38
N VAL A 2 22.08 -16.44 -3.12
CA VAL A 2 20.71 -16.10 -2.70
C VAL A 2 20.67 -14.64 -2.29
N LEU A 3 19.80 -13.86 -2.94
CA LEU A 3 19.58 -12.43 -2.66
C LEU A 3 18.11 -12.25 -2.28
N VAL A 4 17.84 -12.04 -0.99
CA VAL A 4 16.48 -11.96 -0.46
C VAL A 4 16.44 -11.05 0.76
N HIS A 5 15.26 -10.50 1.05
CA HIS A 5 15.02 -9.60 2.19
C HIS A 5 13.93 -10.10 3.15
N HIS A 6 13.27 -11.21 2.86
CA HIS A 6 12.28 -11.81 3.75
C HIS A 6 12.92 -12.45 4.98
N GLN A 7 12.18 -12.47 6.09
CA GLN A 7 12.56 -13.20 7.30
C GLN A 7 12.76 -14.69 6.99
N VAL A 8 13.91 -15.22 7.38
CA VAL A 8 14.18 -16.66 7.28
C VAL A 8 13.87 -17.30 8.63
N GLY A 9 12.84 -18.15 8.66
CA GLY A 9 12.59 -19.03 9.78
C GLY A 9 13.48 -20.28 9.70
N GLY A 10 14.21 -20.60 10.78
CA GLY A 10 14.99 -21.83 10.90
C GLY A 10 16.43 -21.75 10.37
N ALA A 11 17.02 -22.92 10.13
CA ALA A 11 18.40 -23.03 9.64
C ALA A 11 18.52 -22.50 8.21
N LEU A 12 19.53 -21.67 7.97
CA LEU A 12 19.77 -21.08 6.64
C LEU A 12 20.08 -22.18 5.61
N PRO A 13 19.60 -22.06 4.36
CA PRO A 13 20.03 -22.93 3.28
C PRO A 13 21.56 -22.94 3.17
N ALA A 14 22.15 -24.08 2.81
CA ALA A 14 23.59 -24.22 2.55
C ALA A 14 24.01 -23.44 1.29
N ALA A 15 23.94 -22.11 1.32
CA ALA A 15 24.37 -21.20 0.27
C ALA A 15 25.67 -20.53 0.68
N GLN A 16 26.68 -20.55 -0.19
CA GLN A 16 28.03 -20.04 0.10
C GLN A 16 28.10 -18.55 0.50
N ARG A 17 27.12 -17.70 0.13
CA ARG A 17 27.06 -16.27 0.48
C ARG A 17 25.62 -15.74 0.50
N TRP A 18 25.26 -15.06 1.58
CA TRP A 18 23.91 -14.54 1.88
C TRP A 18 23.99 -13.08 2.38
N PRO A 19 23.83 -12.07 1.51
CA PRO A 19 23.59 -10.71 1.94
C PRO A 19 22.09 -10.55 2.20
N CYS A 20 21.66 -10.84 3.43
CA CYS A 20 20.34 -10.42 3.90
C CYS A 20 20.53 -9.25 4.85
N PRO A 21 19.76 -8.17 4.65
CA PRO A 21 19.93 -6.98 5.45
C PRO A 21 19.55 -7.14 6.93
N GLU A 22 18.70 -8.10 7.29
CA GLU A 22 18.28 -8.36 8.67
C GLU A 22 19.32 -9.14 9.52
N ARG A 23 20.51 -9.48 8.98
CA ARG A 23 21.60 -9.94 9.83
C ARG A 23 21.95 -8.82 10.82
N SER A 24 21.74 -9.07 12.12
CA SER A 24 21.99 -8.17 13.26
C SER A 24 23.44 -7.66 13.39
N SER A 25 24.33 -8.03 12.46
CA SER A 25 25.72 -7.55 12.36
C SER A 25 25.98 -6.68 11.12
N SER A 26 24.97 -6.33 10.32
CA SER A 26 25.13 -5.50 9.13
C SER A 26 25.37 -4.03 9.51
N ARG A 27 26.65 -3.62 9.55
CA ARG A 27 27.07 -2.21 9.74
C ARG A 27 26.65 -1.28 8.60
N LEU A 28 25.97 -1.79 7.57
CA LEU A 28 25.67 -1.06 6.34
C LEU A 28 24.35 -0.28 6.39
N GLY A 29 23.58 -0.37 7.48
CA GLY A 29 22.30 0.33 7.60
C GLY A 29 21.26 -0.09 6.55
N LEU A 30 21.43 -1.30 5.98
CA LEU A 30 20.60 -1.83 4.91
C LEU A 30 19.37 -2.58 5.43
N THR A 31 19.10 -2.62 6.72
CA THR A 31 18.14 -3.55 7.37
C THR A 31 16.76 -3.63 6.72
N THR A 32 16.33 -2.58 6.02
CA THR A 32 15.04 -2.48 5.32
C THR A 32 15.15 -2.56 3.79
N ALA A 33 16.31 -2.90 3.23
CA ALA A 33 16.53 -2.95 1.79
C ALA A 33 15.80 -4.15 1.17
N ILE A 34 15.03 -3.86 0.13
CA ILE A 34 14.26 -4.89 -0.60
C ILE A 34 15.16 -5.70 -1.54
N ALA A 35 14.64 -6.84 -2.02
CA ALA A 35 15.38 -7.73 -2.91
C ALA A 35 15.93 -7.00 -4.16
N ALA A 36 15.14 -6.11 -4.78
CA ALA A 36 15.61 -5.33 -5.93
C ALA A 36 16.78 -4.39 -5.57
N GLY A 37 16.76 -3.78 -4.38
CA GLY A 37 17.86 -2.96 -3.88
C GLY A 37 19.12 -3.79 -3.60
N VAL A 38 18.95 -4.99 -3.03
CA VAL A 38 20.07 -5.94 -2.82
C VAL A 38 20.67 -6.40 -4.15
N VAL A 39 19.82 -6.72 -5.14
CA VAL A 39 20.24 -7.07 -6.51
C VAL A 39 21.00 -5.91 -7.15
N PHE A 40 20.49 -4.69 -7.04
CA PHE A 40 21.16 -3.50 -7.55
C PHE A 40 22.56 -3.32 -6.96
N LEU A 41 22.71 -3.44 -5.64
CA LEU A 41 24.02 -3.35 -4.98
C LEU A 41 24.96 -4.48 -5.41
N ALA A 42 24.44 -5.69 -5.62
CA ALA A 42 25.22 -6.81 -6.16
C ALA A 42 25.71 -6.52 -7.59
N LEU A 43 24.87 -5.92 -8.44
CA LEU A 43 25.26 -5.48 -9.79
C LEU A 43 26.33 -4.39 -9.75
N VAL A 44 26.19 -3.39 -8.86
CA VAL A 44 27.21 -2.34 -8.65
C VAL A 44 28.56 -2.94 -8.26
N GLN A 45 28.55 -3.88 -7.31
CA GLN A 45 29.77 -4.56 -6.89
C GLN A 45 30.36 -5.44 -8.00
N THR A 46 29.52 -6.07 -8.81
CA THR A 46 29.94 -6.86 -9.98
C THR A 46 30.60 -5.97 -11.02
N ALA A 47 29.98 -4.85 -11.39
CA ALA A 47 30.53 -3.87 -12.33
C ALA A 47 31.88 -3.33 -11.84
N ARG A 48 32.03 -3.08 -10.54
CA ARG A 48 33.32 -2.67 -9.95
C ARG A 48 34.42 -3.71 -10.15
N ILE A 49 34.11 -5.00 -9.94
CA ILE A 49 35.07 -6.10 -10.15
C ILE A 49 35.40 -6.22 -11.64
N LEU A 50 34.42 -6.14 -12.53
CA LEU A 50 34.65 -6.22 -13.97
C LEU A 50 35.57 -5.10 -14.45
N ARG A 51 35.36 -3.85 -14.02
CA ARG A 51 36.27 -2.73 -14.35
C ARG A 51 37.72 -2.98 -13.92
N SER A 52 37.93 -3.66 -12.79
CA SER A 52 39.29 -3.99 -12.32
C SER A 52 39.95 -5.13 -13.11
N ARG A 53 39.17 -5.97 -13.79
CA ARG A 53 39.66 -7.16 -14.51
C ARG A 53 39.68 -6.97 -16.03
N MET A 54 38.84 -6.08 -16.54
CA MET A 54 38.62 -5.83 -17.95
C MET A 54 38.60 -4.31 -18.15
N ALA A 55 39.78 -3.71 -18.26
CA ALA A 55 39.95 -2.26 -18.33
C ALA A 55 39.22 -1.63 -19.53
N ASP A 56 39.11 -2.37 -20.64
CA ASP A 56 38.49 -1.89 -21.89
C ASP A 56 36.98 -2.16 -22.00
N ALA A 57 36.37 -2.81 -21.00
CA ALA A 57 34.94 -3.11 -21.04
C ALA A 57 34.09 -1.86 -20.76
N THR A 58 33.13 -1.55 -21.63
CA THR A 58 32.12 -0.52 -21.37
C THR A 58 31.28 -0.93 -20.16
N PRO A 59 31.23 -0.12 -19.08
CA PRO A 59 30.42 -0.47 -17.91
C PRO A 59 28.93 -0.40 -18.24
N PRO A 60 28.10 -1.29 -17.68
CA PRO A 60 26.66 -1.18 -17.81
C PRO A 60 26.15 0.11 -17.14
N ASP A 61 25.19 0.78 -17.77
CA ASP A 61 24.52 1.94 -17.17
C ASP A 61 23.51 1.47 -16.11
N LEU A 62 24.02 1.16 -14.93
CA LEU A 62 23.18 0.76 -13.81
C LEU A 62 22.28 1.90 -13.32
N LEU A 63 22.65 3.17 -13.52
CA LEU A 63 21.82 4.29 -13.06
C LEU A 63 20.48 4.33 -13.78
N SER A 64 20.45 3.93 -15.07
CA SER A 64 19.21 3.80 -15.83
C SER A 64 18.20 2.83 -15.20
N LEU A 65 18.66 1.82 -14.45
CA LEU A 65 17.81 0.78 -13.83
C LEU A 65 17.20 1.21 -12.48
N LEU A 66 17.53 2.41 -11.99
CA LEU A 66 17.04 2.88 -10.69
C LEU A 66 15.52 3.11 -10.67
N ASP A 67 14.88 3.29 -11.83
CA ASP A 67 13.43 3.38 -11.94
C ASP A 67 12.73 2.07 -11.52
N ILE A 68 13.25 0.91 -11.93
CA ILE A 68 12.77 -0.42 -11.50
C ILE A 68 13.03 -0.61 -10.01
N VAL A 69 14.20 -0.19 -9.50
CA VAL A 69 14.52 -0.29 -8.06
C VAL A 69 13.56 0.57 -7.25
N ALA A 70 13.25 1.79 -7.70
CA ALA A 70 12.30 2.68 -7.04
C ALA A 70 10.87 2.12 -7.08
N LEU A 71 10.42 1.60 -8.23
CA LEU A 71 9.13 0.93 -8.36
C LEU A 71 9.01 -0.20 -7.33
N ALA A 72 9.98 -1.11 -7.31
CA ALA A 72 9.96 -2.24 -6.38
C ALA A 72 9.97 -1.76 -4.92
N THR A 73 10.80 -0.78 -4.58
CA THR A 73 10.93 -0.25 -3.21
C THR A 73 9.61 0.36 -2.73
N VAL A 74 8.93 1.12 -3.59
CA VAL A 74 7.64 1.73 -3.28
C VAL A 74 6.53 0.68 -3.19
N CYS A 75 6.52 -0.31 -4.09
CA CYS A 75 5.51 -1.37 -4.10
C CYS A 75 5.62 -2.35 -2.93
N ASP A 76 6.82 -2.51 -2.36
CA ASP A 76 7.06 -3.35 -1.19
C ASP A 76 6.79 -2.64 0.14
N VAL A 77 6.40 -1.35 0.09
CA VAL A 77 5.94 -0.56 1.24
C VAL A 77 6.98 -0.50 2.37
N VAL A 78 8.28 -0.59 2.04
CA VAL A 78 9.35 -0.45 3.03
C VAL A 78 9.58 1.01 3.43
N PRO A 79 10.10 1.28 4.64
CA PRO A 79 10.45 2.64 5.06
C PRO A 79 11.37 3.35 4.05
N LEU A 80 10.96 4.54 3.61
CA LEU A 80 11.69 5.44 2.72
C LEU A 80 12.70 6.28 3.50
N THR A 81 13.61 5.60 4.17
CA THR A 81 14.73 6.18 4.92
C THR A 81 16.06 5.68 4.37
N GLY A 82 17.17 6.36 4.67
CA GLY A 82 18.52 5.94 4.28
C GLY A 82 18.66 5.58 2.80
N VAL A 83 19.13 4.37 2.52
CA VAL A 83 19.39 3.90 1.14
C VAL A 83 18.10 3.75 0.31
N ASN A 84 16.99 3.31 0.92
CA ASN A 84 15.72 3.14 0.22
C ASN A 84 15.23 4.49 -0.29
N ARG A 85 15.36 5.53 0.54
CA ARG A 85 15.06 6.91 0.14
C ARG A 85 15.94 7.35 -1.02
N ALA A 86 17.25 7.10 -0.96
CA ALA A 86 18.18 7.46 -2.03
C ALA A 86 17.82 6.77 -3.35
N PHE A 87 17.48 5.48 -3.33
CA PHE A 87 17.00 4.75 -4.50
C PHE A 87 15.73 5.35 -5.07
N VAL A 88 14.73 5.66 -4.23
CA VAL A 88 13.47 6.22 -4.71
C VAL A 88 13.65 7.65 -5.25
N VAL A 89 14.45 8.50 -4.61
CA VAL A 89 14.75 9.86 -5.12
C VAL A 89 15.35 9.79 -6.53
N LYS A 90 16.39 8.97 -6.71
CA LYS A 90 17.08 8.86 -8.02
C LYS A 90 16.26 8.08 -9.04
N GLY A 91 15.57 7.03 -8.62
CA GLY A 91 14.70 6.26 -9.50
C GLY A 91 13.50 7.05 -10.00
N LEU A 92 12.93 7.97 -9.20
CA LEU A 92 11.91 8.89 -9.69
C LEU A 92 12.46 9.85 -10.76
N GLN A 93 13.71 10.30 -10.62
CA GLN A 93 14.36 11.11 -11.68
C GLN A 93 14.54 10.31 -12.98
N MET A 94 14.81 9.00 -12.89
CA MET A 94 14.91 8.13 -14.06
C MET A 94 13.53 7.81 -14.65
N ALA A 95 12.56 7.44 -13.83
CA ALA A 95 11.21 7.08 -14.26
C ALA A 95 10.53 8.22 -15.02
N ARG A 96 10.77 9.47 -14.62
CA ARG A 96 10.25 10.68 -15.31
C ARG A 96 10.78 10.87 -16.73
N GLN A 97 11.93 10.28 -17.06
CA GLN A 97 12.47 10.29 -18.43
C GLN A 97 11.78 9.27 -19.33
N GLN A 98 11.07 8.29 -18.76
CA GLN A 98 10.35 7.24 -19.48
C GLN A 98 11.19 6.50 -20.55
N LYS A 99 12.46 6.24 -20.23
CA LYS A 99 13.37 5.48 -21.11
C LYS A 99 13.21 3.97 -21.00
N ASN A 100 12.70 3.46 -19.87
CA ASN A 100 12.34 2.06 -19.74
C ASN A 100 11.01 1.80 -20.46
N GLU A 101 11.04 0.99 -21.52
CA GLU A 101 9.87 0.76 -22.38
C GLU A 101 8.68 0.18 -21.61
N GLY A 102 8.94 -0.73 -20.66
CA GLY A 102 7.91 -1.34 -19.83
C GLY A 102 7.20 -0.34 -18.91
N LEU A 103 7.98 0.49 -18.21
CA LEU A 103 7.42 1.55 -17.35
C LEU A 103 6.71 2.64 -18.17
N ALA A 104 7.25 3.01 -19.32
CA ALA A 104 6.62 3.96 -20.23
C ALA A 104 5.29 3.43 -20.77
N ALA A 105 5.22 2.14 -21.13
CA ALA A 105 3.98 1.49 -21.55
C ALA A 105 2.94 1.46 -20.43
N LEU A 106 3.34 1.14 -19.19
CA LEU A 106 2.45 1.20 -18.03
C LEU A 106 1.94 2.61 -17.74
N ALA A 107 2.80 3.63 -17.86
CA ALA A 107 2.40 5.02 -17.68
C ALA A 107 1.35 5.45 -18.71
N ARG A 108 1.52 5.04 -19.97
CA ARG A 108 0.59 5.28 -21.07
C ARG A 108 -0.78 4.64 -20.84
N VAL A 109 -0.84 3.33 -20.56
CA VAL A 109 -2.13 2.65 -20.29
C VAL A 109 -2.79 3.15 -19.00
N SER A 110 -1.99 3.63 -18.04
CA SER A 110 -2.47 4.29 -16.82
C SER A 110 -2.94 5.73 -17.03
N ARG A 111 -2.77 6.29 -18.24
CA ARG A 111 -3.13 7.67 -18.61
C ARG A 111 -2.47 8.72 -17.70
N ILE A 112 -1.23 8.48 -17.31
CA ILE A 112 -0.47 9.40 -16.46
C ILE A 112 0.02 10.58 -17.33
N GLY A 113 -0.59 11.74 -17.14
CA GLY A 113 -0.26 12.99 -17.85
C GLY A 113 0.63 13.96 -17.07
N GLU A 114 1.18 13.51 -15.94
CA GLU A 114 1.98 14.32 -15.01
C GLU A 114 3.29 13.62 -14.63
N PRO A 115 4.26 14.31 -14.00
CA PRO A 115 5.51 13.68 -13.57
C PRO A 115 5.29 12.49 -12.62
N ILE A 116 5.92 11.35 -12.91
CA ILE A 116 5.85 10.16 -12.06
C ILE A 116 6.31 10.50 -10.63
N SER A 117 5.53 10.02 -9.67
CA SER A 117 5.72 10.20 -8.23
C SER A 117 5.53 8.86 -7.51
N THR A 118 5.79 8.81 -6.20
CA THR A 118 5.54 7.59 -5.40
C THR A 118 4.07 7.17 -5.44
N PHE A 119 3.15 8.12 -5.57
CA PHE A 119 1.72 7.82 -5.75
C PHE A 119 1.47 6.99 -7.02
N HIS A 120 2.05 7.41 -8.15
CA HIS A 120 1.90 6.71 -9.42
C HIS A 120 2.45 5.28 -9.36
N LEU A 121 3.64 5.11 -8.76
CA LEU A 121 4.25 3.79 -8.56
C LEU A 121 3.38 2.91 -7.67
N ALA A 122 2.91 3.41 -6.53
CA ALA A 122 2.16 2.64 -5.54
C ALA A 122 0.71 2.31 -5.97
N TYR A 123 0.04 3.24 -6.65
CA TYR A 123 -1.42 3.17 -6.85
C TYR A 123 -1.86 2.99 -8.30
N LEU A 124 -0.97 3.19 -9.29
CA LEU A 124 -1.31 3.02 -10.70
C LEU A 124 -0.45 1.95 -11.38
N ILE A 125 0.88 2.07 -11.32
CA ILE A 125 1.81 1.19 -12.02
C ILE A 125 1.95 -0.17 -11.30
N GLY A 126 2.27 -0.15 -10.01
CA GLY A 126 2.44 -1.34 -9.18
C GLY A 126 1.21 -2.27 -9.17
N PRO A 127 -0.02 -1.76 -8.97
CA PRO A 127 -1.22 -2.60 -9.00
C PRO A 127 -1.42 -3.36 -10.31
N ARG A 128 -1.03 -2.79 -11.45
CA ARG A 128 -1.12 -3.47 -12.75
C ARG A 128 -0.18 -4.65 -12.84
N ILE A 129 1.08 -4.45 -12.46
CA ILE A 129 2.07 -5.54 -12.39
C ILE A 129 1.60 -6.64 -11.44
N ASN A 130 1.11 -6.25 -10.25
CA ASN A 130 0.65 -7.19 -9.24
C ASN A 130 -0.62 -7.93 -9.64
N ALA A 131 -1.46 -7.37 -10.52
CA ALA A 131 -2.66 -8.04 -11.02
C ALA A 131 -2.31 -9.31 -11.79
N GLY A 132 -1.21 -9.29 -12.57
CA GLY A 132 -0.67 -10.47 -13.26
C GLY A 132 -0.44 -11.64 -12.30
N GLY A 133 0.28 -11.43 -11.20
CA GLY A 133 0.53 -12.48 -10.22
C GLY A 133 -0.68 -12.90 -9.37
N ARG A 134 -1.78 -12.13 -9.37
CA ARG A 134 -2.97 -12.41 -8.55
C ARG A 134 -4.02 -13.24 -9.28
N ILE A 135 -4.26 -12.93 -10.55
CA ILE A 135 -5.35 -13.51 -11.33
C ILE A 135 -4.96 -13.90 -12.77
N GLY A 136 -3.67 -13.81 -13.11
CA GLY A 136 -3.17 -14.14 -14.45
C GLY A 136 -1.79 -14.79 -14.41
N ASP A 137 -0.98 -14.50 -15.42
CA ASP A 137 0.40 -14.97 -15.49
C ASP A 137 1.34 -14.05 -14.70
N ALA A 138 1.96 -14.59 -13.66
CA ALA A 138 2.92 -13.89 -12.81
C ALA A 138 4.19 -13.45 -13.57
N ALA A 139 4.53 -14.08 -14.69
CA ALA A 139 5.72 -13.76 -15.48
C ALA A 139 5.58 -12.46 -16.29
N LEU A 140 4.35 -11.98 -16.53
CA LEU A 140 4.09 -10.78 -17.34
C LEU A 140 4.81 -9.55 -16.79
N GLY A 141 4.79 -9.36 -15.47
CA GLY A 141 5.47 -8.23 -14.83
C GLY A 141 6.97 -8.22 -15.07
N SER A 142 7.64 -9.37 -14.88
CA SER A 142 9.08 -9.48 -15.12
C SER A 142 9.44 -9.36 -16.60
N ARG A 143 8.62 -9.92 -17.50
CA ARG A 143 8.85 -9.82 -18.95
C ARG A 143 8.74 -8.38 -19.43
N LEU A 144 7.72 -7.66 -18.97
CA LEU A 144 7.52 -6.25 -19.30
C LEU A 144 8.68 -5.36 -18.84
N LEU A 145 9.21 -5.59 -17.64
CA LEU A 145 10.30 -4.79 -17.10
C LEU A 145 11.67 -5.13 -17.70
N ALA A 146 11.78 -6.25 -18.41
CA ALA A 146 13.03 -6.75 -19.00
C ALA A 146 13.08 -6.64 -20.53
N THR A 147 12.00 -6.21 -21.19
CA THR A 147 11.95 -6.07 -22.66
C THR A 147 12.32 -4.65 -23.08
N ASP A 148 13.07 -4.56 -24.19
CA ASP A 148 13.38 -3.31 -24.89
C ASP A 148 12.53 -3.16 -26.17
N ASP A 149 11.64 -4.13 -26.47
CA ASP A 149 10.73 -4.04 -27.61
C ASP A 149 9.47 -3.22 -27.23
N PRO A 150 9.28 -2.02 -27.83
CA PRO A 150 8.12 -1.18 -27.52
C PRO A 150 6.78 -1.83 -27.91
N VAL A 151 6.77 -2.75 -28.88
CA VAL A 151 5.57 -3.49 -29.29
C VAL A 151 5.21 -4.53 -28.25
N GLU A 152 6.16 -5.36 -27.83
CA GLU A 152 5.96 -6.34 -26.75
C GLU A 152 5.55 -5.64 -25.45
N ALA A 153 6.24 -4.56 -25.08
CA ALA A 153 5.95 -3.79 -23.87
C ALA A 153 4.52 -3.26 -23.86
N ARG A 154 4.04 -2.73 -25.00
CA ARG A 154 2.65 -2.26 -25.13
C ARG A 154 1.65 -3.40 -24.94
N THR A 155 1.84 -4.53 -25.62
CA THR A 155 0.93 -5.69 -25.53
C THR A 155 0.85 -6.25 -24.11
N ILE A 156 1.98 -6.38 -23.41
CA ILE A 156 1.98 -6.85 -22.02
C ILE A 156 1.33 -5.81 -21.10
N ALA A 157 1.61 -4.51 -21.27
CA ALA A 157 1.01 -3.45 -20.46
C ALA A 157 -0.52 -3.39 -20.61
N GLU A 158 -1.06 -3.54 -21.84
CA GLU A 158 -2.50 -3.63 -22.10
C GLU A 158 -3.12 -4.85 -21.43
N THR A 159 -2.42 -6.00 -21.46
CA THR A 159 -2.86 -7.21 -20.78
C THR A 159 -2.90 -7.03 -19.26
N LEU A 160 -1.86 -6.44 -18.67
CA LEU A 160 -1.82 -6.13 -17.24
C LEU A 160 -2.88 -5.10 -16.84
N ASP A 161 -3.20 -4.14 -17.70
CA ASP A 161 -4.27 -3.18 -17.46
C ASP A 161 -5.65 -3.87 -17.42
N ARG A 162 -5.94 -4.76 -18.39
CA ARG A 162 -7.16 -5.57 -18.38
C ARG A 162 -7.25 -6.44 -17.13
N LEU A 163 -6.20 -7.18 -16.78
CA LEU A 163 -6.16 -8.00 -15.56
C LEU A 163 -6.35 -7.13 -14.31
N ASN A 164 -5.80 -5.92 -14.29
CA ASN A 164 -5.99 -5.00 -13.18
C ASN A 164 -7.45 -4.57 -13.03
N GLN A 165 -8.15 -4.30 -14.12
CA GLN A 165 -9.59 -3.95 -14.12
C GLN A 165 -10.45 -5.14 -13.66
N GLU A 166 -10.21 -6.34 -14.20
CA GLU A 166 -10.89 -7.58 -13.78
C GLU A 166 -10.70 -7.85 -12.29
N ARG A 167 -9.47 -7.74 -11.79
CA ARG A 167 -9.12 -7.87 -10.38
C ARG A 167 -9.84 -6.83 -9.52
N GLN A 168 -10.02 -5.61 -10.03
CA GLN A 168 -10.73 -4.51 -9.36
C GLN A 168 -12.22 -4.82 -9.20
N LEU A 169 -12.85 -5.36 -10.24
CA LEU A 169 -14.26 -5.78 -10.22
C LEU A 169 -14.47 -6.92 -9.22
N MET A 170 -13.62 -7.94 -9.26
CA MET A 170 -13.65 -9.04 -8.29
C MET A 170 -13.45 -8.52 -6.85
N GLU A 171 -12.49 -7.63 -6.61
CA GLU A 171 -12.28 -7.01 -5.29
C GLU A 171 -13.55 -6.30 -4.82
N GLN A 172 -14.21 -5.53 -5.67
CA GLN A 172 -15.41 -4.77 -5.32
C GLN A 172 -16.58 -5.67 -4.92
N GLU A 173 -16.89 -6.68 -5.74
CA GLU A 173 -17.97 -7.64 -5.48
C GLU A 173 -17.72 -8.43 -4.19
N MET A 174 -16.51 -8.98 -4.04
CA MET A 174 -16.15 -9.79 -2.88
C MET A 174 -16.07 -8.94 -1.60
N LEU A 175 -15.63 -7.67 -1.71
CA LEU A 175 -15.57 -6.76 -0.57
C LEU A 175 -16.97 -6.40 -0.06
N ALA A 176 -17.95 -6.21 -0.94
CA ALA A 176 -19.33 -5.93 -0.53
C ALA A 176 -19.89 -7.09 0.32
N ALA A 177 -19.67 -8.34 -0.12
CA ALA A 177 -20.08 -9.52 0.65
C ALA A 177 -19.33 -9.63 1.99
N ALA A 178 -18.00 -9.46 1.97
CA ALA A 178 -17.19 -9.54 3.19
C ALA A 178 -17.55 -8.44 4.21
N ARG A 179 -17.86 -7.24 3.70
CA ARG A 179 -18.31 -6.10 4.51
C ARG A 179 -19.64 -6.39 5.20
N ALA A 180 -20.60 -6.95 4.48
CA ALA A 180 -21.89 -7.34 5.06
C ALA A 180 -21.73 -8.40 6.16
N GLU A 181 -20.87 -9.40 5.96
CA GLU A 181 -20.53 -10.40 7.00
C GLU A 181 -19.89 -9.74 8.22
N ALA A 182 -18.89 -8.87 8.01
CA ALA A 182 -18.23 -8.14 9.08
C ALA A 182 -19.18 -7.22 9.87
N ASP A 183 -20.05 -6.48 9.18
CA ASP A 183 -21.00 -5.57 9.82
C ASP A 183 -22.03 -6.33 10.67
N ALA A 184 -22.43 -7.54 10.25
CA ALA A 184 -23.30 -8.40 11.04
C ALA A 184 -22.61 -8.90 12.33
N GLU A 185 -21.31 -9.25 12.27
CA GLU A 185 -20.53 -9.64 13.46
C GLU A 185 -20.27 -8.46 14.40
N LEU A 186 -20.04 -7.25 13.85
CA LEU A 186 -19.78 -6.04 14.61
C LEU A 186 -21.02 -5.49 15.33
N ALA A 187 -22.23 -5.83 14.87
CA ALA A 187 -23.48 -5.39 15.50
C ALA A 187 -23.70 -5.96 16.91
N GLY A 188 -22.99 -7.04 17.29
CA GLY A 188 -23.11 -7.68 18.60
C GLY A 188 -22.14 -7.10 19.64
N GLY A 189 -22.63 -6.23 20.54
CA GLY A 189 -21.81 -5.71 21.64
C GLY A 189 -20.61 -4.88 21.17
N ASN A 190 -19.39 -5.26 21.56
CA ASN A 190 -18.15 -4.62 21.05
C ASN A 190 -17.67 -5.22 19.71
N GLY A 191 -18.38 -6.23 19.18
CA GLY A 191 -17.95 -7.06 18.07
C GLY A 191 -16.71 -7.91 18.43
N PRO A 192 -16.24 -8.78 17.50
CA PRO A 192 -15.05 -9.58 17.72
C PRO A 192 -13.78 -8.72 17.66
N ALA A 193 -12.77 -9.07 18.46
CA ALA A 193 -11.45 -8.43 18.45
C ALA A 193 -10.77 -8.53 17.08
N ILE A 194 -10.97 -9.66 16.39
CA ILE A 194 -10.47 -9.89 15.04
C ILE A 194 -11.64 -10.23 14.13
N VAL A 195 -11.85 -9.42 13.09
CA VAL A 195 -12.86 -9.72 12.07
C VAL A 195 -12.35 -10.88 11.23
N VAL A 196 -13.10 -11.97 11.17
CA VAL A 196 -12.81 -13.07 10.26
C VAL A 196 -13.99 -13.20 9.32
N THR A 197 -13.72 -13.21 8.02
CA THR A 197 -14.76 -13.37 7.00
C THR A 197 -14.35 -14.49 6.05
N ALA A 198 -15.31 -15.23 5.52
CA ALA A 198 -14.98 -16.38 4.69
C ALA A 198 -16.05 -16.74 3.66
N SER A 199 -15.59 -17.16 2.47
CA SER A 199 -16.49 -17.61 1.41
C SER A 199 -15.92 -18.74 0.56
N ASN A 200 -16.80 -19.53 -0.03
CA ASN A 200 -16.50 -20.52 -1.08
C ASN A 200 -16.32 -19.88 -2.46
N SER A 201 -16.84 -18.66 -2.67
CA SER A 201 -16.84 -17.98 -3.97
C SER A 201 -15.67 -17.02 -4.16
N TRP A 202 -14.84 -16.81 -3.13
CA TRP A 202 -13.73 -15.86 -3.22
C TRP A 202 -12.51 -16.44 -3.92
N HIS A 203 -11.82 -15.59 -4.67
CA HIS A 203 -10.59 -15.96 -5.33
C HIS A 203 -9.39 -15.83 -4.36
N PRO A 204 -8.53 -16.86 -4.19
CA PRO A 204 -7.39 -16.81 -3.28
C PRO A 204 -6.42 -15.66 -3.54
N GLY A 205 -6.23 -15.24 -4.80
CA GLY A 205 -5.40 -14.08 -5.16
C GLY A 205 -5.93 -12.71 -4.68
N ILE A 206 -7.19 -12.65 -4.22
CA ILE A 206 -7.90 -11.42 -3.82
C ILE A 206 -8.00 -11.28 -2.30
N VAL A 207 -7.98 -12.37 -1.53
CA VAL A 207 -8.23 -12.34 -0.07
C VAL A 207 -7.31 -11.39 0.70
N GLY A 208 -6.06 -11.23 0.25
CA GLY A 208 -5.13 -10.27 0.85
C GLY A 208 -5.55 -8.80 0.69
N LEU A 209 -6.28 -8.47 -0.38
CA LEU A 209 -6.87 -7.13 -0.56
C LEU A 209 -8.08 -6.98 0.36
N LEU A 210 -8.97 -7.97 0.40
CA LEU A 210 -10.15 -7.95 1.26
C LEU A 210 -9.75 -7.76 2.73
N ALA A 211 -8.77 -8.52 3.22
CA ALA A 211 -8.26 -8.40 4.59
C ALA A 211 -7.78 -6.98 4.92
N SER A 212 -7.05 -6.33 4.00
CA SER A 212 -6.63 -4.93 4.19
C SER A 212 -7.82 -3.99 4.30
N ARG A 213 -8.82 -4.15 3.42
CA ARG A 213 -10.03 -3.31 3.40
C ARG A 213 -10.91 -3.51 4.62
N LEU A 214 -11.07 -4.75 5.06
CA LEU A 214 -11.81 -5.09 6.28
C LEU A 214 -11.12 -4.53 7.52
N LYS A 215 -9.78 -4.60 7.57
CA LYS A 215 -9.00 -3.99 8.65
C LYS A 215 -9.20 -2.47 8.71
N ASP A 216 -9.18 -1.79 7.55
CA ASP A 216 -9.43 -0.34 7.49
C ASP A 216 -10.84 0.00 7.93
N HIS A 217 -11.83 -0.78 7.50
CA HIS A 217 -13.23 -0.58 7.83
C HIS A 217 -13.53 -0.82 9.32
N ALA A 218 -13.16 -1.99 9.83
CA ALA A 218 -13.46 -2.40 11.19
C ALA A 218 -12.51 -1.78 12.24
N ARG A 219 -11.43 -1.13 11.79
CA ARG A 219 -10.37 -0.53 12.62
C ARG A 219 -9.81 -1.50 13.66
N ARG A 220 -9.63 -2.75 13.24
CA ARG A 220 -9.09 -3.87 14.02
C ARG A 220 -8.49 -4.92 13.08
N PRO A 221 -7.65 -5.85 13.56
CA PRO A 221 -7.11 -6.89 12.70
C PRO A 221 -8.23 -7.65 11.98
N ALA A 222 -7.98 -8.05 10.73
CA ALA A 222 -8.97 -8.75 9.93
C ALA A 222 -8.35 -9.87 9.09
N PHE A 223 -9.10 -10.97 8.94
CA PHE A 223 -8.84 -12.06 8.01
C PHE A 223 -9.94 -12.16 6.96
N ALA A 224 -9.54 -12.48 5.74
CA ALA A 224 -10.43 -12.95 4.69
C ALA A 224 -9.96 -14.34 4.22
N ILE A 225 -10.89 -15.29 4.12
CA ILE A 225 -10.59 -16.71 3.86
C ILE A 225 -11.38 -17.19 2.63
N ALA A 226 -10.68 -17.73 1.64
CA ALA A 226 -11.28 -18.38 0.47
C ALA A 226 -11.22 -19.90 0.65
N PHE A 227 -12.39 -20.55 0.71
CA PHE A 227 -12.50 -22.01 0.82
C PHE A 227 -12.62 -22.68 -0.54
N ASN A 228 -11.93 -23.81 -0.70
CA ASN A 228 -12.09 -24.69 -1.85
C ASN A 228 -13.17 -25.77 -1.60
N ALA A 229 -13.46 -26.57 -2.63
CA ALA A 229 -14.46 -27.64 -2.57
C ALA A 229 -14.16 -28.73 -1.51
N ASN A 230 -12.89 -28.89 -1.13
CA ASN A 230 -12.47 -29.87 -0.11
C ASN A 230 -12.58 -29.31 1.32
N GLY A 231 -13.13 -28.11 1.50
CA GLY A 231 -13.25 -27.47 2.81
C GLY A 231 -11.93 -26.91 3.37
N ILE A 232 -10.88 -26.80 2.54
CA ILE A 232 -9.61 -26.17 2.91
C ILE A 232 -9.64 -24.69 2.51
N GLY A 233 -9.44 -23.82 3.49
CA GLY A 233 -9.44 -22.37 3.34
C GLY A 233 -8.04 -21.80 3.25
N THR A 234 -7.77 -20.96 2.25
CA THR A 234 -6.58 -20.11 2.20
C THR A 234 -6.97 -18.71 2.66
N GLY A 235 -6.37 -18.26 3.76
CA GLY A 235 -6.66 -16.98 4.38
C GLY A 235 -5.49 -16.02 4.35
N SER A 236 -5.80 -14.72 4.27
CA SER A 236 -4.83 -13.66 4.53
C SER A 236 -5.34 -12.75 5.63
N GLY A 237 -4.44 -12.34 6.52
CA GLY A 237 -4.70 -11.45 7.65
C GLY A 237 -3.93 -10.14 7.53
N ARG A 238 -4.52 -9.06 8.06
CA ARG A 238 -3.90 -7.74 8.19
C ARG A 238 -4.10 -7.22 9.61
N SER A 239 -3.05 -6.64 10.17
CA SER A 239 -3.05 -6.14 11.55
C SER A 239 -3.21 -4.62 11.63
N VAL A 240 -3.41 -4.14 12.86
CA VAL A 240 -3.32 -2.74 13.24
C VAL A 240 -1.96 -2.47 13.93
N SER A 241 -1.57 -1.20 14.01
CA SER A 241 -0.34 -0.81 14.70
C SER A 241 -0.38 -1.29 16.17
N GLY A 242 0.72 -1.84 16.66
CA GLY A 242 0.84 -2.33 18.03
C GLY A 242 0.35 -3.76 18.27
N PHE A 243 -0.22 -4.44 17.27
CA PHE A 243 -0.65 -5.84 17.40
C PHE A 243 0.14 -6.79 16.48
N ASP A 244 0.81 -7.80 17.02
CA ASP A 244 1.58 -8.80 16.25
C ASP A 244 0.70 -9.98 15.80
N LEU A 245 0.14 -9.85 14.59
CA LEU A 245 -0.70 -10.88 13.99
C LEU A 245 0.09 -12.15 13.62
N GLY A 246 1.36 -12.00 13.26
CA GLY A 246 2.23 -13.11 12.90
C GLY A 246 2.49 -14.04 14.10
N ARG A 247 2.70 -13.47 15.28
CA ARG A 247 2.80 -14.24 16.54
C ARG A 247 1.53 -15.03 16.82
N LEU A 248 0.37 -14.38 16.74
CA LEU A 248 -0.93 -15.03 16.97
C LEU A 248 -1.13 -16.24 16.04
N VAL A 249 -0.79 -16.09 14.75
CA VAL A 249 -0.90 -17.17 13.76
C VAL A 249 0.06 -18.33 14.06
N ARG A 250 1.29 -18.06 14.51
CA ARG A 250 2.22 -19.12 14.93
C ARG A 250 1.69 -19.89 16.13
N GLU A 251 1.10 -19.19 17.11
CA GLU A 251 0.50 -19.83 18.28
C GLU A 251 -0.71 -20.70 17.88
N ALA A 252 -1.56 -20.24 16.94
CA ALA A 252 -2.66 -21.03 16.40
C ALA A 252 -2.17 -22.30 15.65
N ALA A 253 -1.03 -22.21 14.94
CA ALA A 253 -0.41 -23.38 14.29
C ALA A 253 0.08 -24.41 15.32
N ILE A 254 0.74 -23.95 16.39
CA ILE A 254 1.20 -24.82 17.48
C ILE A 254 0.02 -25.50 18.18
N ALA A 255 -1.10 -24.79 18.34
CA ALA A 255 -2.33 -25.33 18.90
C ALA A 255 -3.07 -26.32 17.96
N GLY A 256 -2.60 -26.51 16.72
CA GLY A 256 -3.24 -27.42 15.75
C GLY A 256 -4.56 -26.89 15.18
N LEU A 257 -4.84 -25.59 15.31
CA LEU A 257 -6.08 -24.95 14.82
C LEU A 257 -6.04 -24.61 13.33
N ILE A 258 -4.83 -24.56 12.76
CA ILE A 258 -4.58 -24.31 11.34
C ILE A 258 -3.62 -25.36 10.78
N VAL A 259 -3.80 -25.73 9.51
CA VAL A 259 -2.94 -26.68 8.78
C VAL A 259 -1.53 -26.12 8.64
N LYS A 260 -1.42 -24.83 8.32
CA LYS A 260 -0.16 -24.08 8.28
C LYS A 260 -0.45 -22.59 8.36
N GLY A 261 0.52 -21.83 8.83
CA GLY A 261 0.42 -20.38 8.83
C GLY A 261 1.75 -19.72 9.16
N GLY A 262 1.89 -18.46 8.78
CA GLY A 262 3.07 -17.67 9.01
C GLY A 262 2.82 -16.22 8.66
N GLY A 263 3.76 -15.35 9.02
CA GLY A 263 3.58 -13.92 8.83
C GLY A 263 4.48 -13.11 9.75
N HIS A 264 4.27 -11.80 9.71
CA HIS A 264 4.97 -10.80 10.50
C HIS A 264 3.92 -9.97 11.25
N GLY A 265 4.32 -8.97 12.03
CA GLY A 265 3.40 -8.19 12.87
C GLY A 265 2.18 -7.65 12.12
N MET A 266 2.36 -7.11 10.92
CA MET A 266 1.31 -6.42 10.16
C MET A 266 0.51 -7.30 9.19
N ALA A 267 0.96 -8.51 8.89
CA ALA A 267 0.32 -9.37 7.91
C ALA A 267 0.64 -10.86 8.15
N ALA A 268 -0.35 -11.72 7.92
CA ALA A 268 -0.18 -13.16 8.02
C ALA A 268 -0.95 -13.91 6.93
N GLY A 269 -0.54 -15.15 6.68
CA GLY A 269 -1.26 -16.12 5.86
C GLY A 269 -1.59 -17.36 6.66
N ILE A 270 -2.77 -17.92 6.44
CA ILE A 270 -3.23 -19.15 7.12
C ILE A 270 -3.81 -20.13 6.09
N THR A 271 -3.71 -21.41 6.41
CA THR A 271 -4.48 -22.48 5.78
C THR A 271 -5.27 -23.18 6.88
N VAL A 272 -6.60 -23.20 6.77
CA VAL A 272 -7.50 -23.69 7.84
C VAL A 272 -8.57 -24.61 7.27
N GLU A 273 -8.95 -25.63 8.03
CA GLU A 273 -10.09 -26.48 7.71
C GLU A 273 -11.39 -25.81 8.11
N ARG A 274 -12.45 -25.93 7.29
CA ARG A 274 -13.76 -25.33 7.57
C ARG A 274 -14.31 -25.73 8.95
N ALA A 275 -14.11 -26.98 9.35
CA ALA A 275 -14.54 -27.49 10.64
C ALA A 275 -13.87 -26.79 11.84
N ARG A 276 -12.64 -26.28 11.67
CA ARG A 276 -11.86 -25.60 12.72
C ARG A 276 -12.11 -24.09 12.79
N LEU A 277 -12.90 -23.52 11.88
CA LEU A 277 -13.08 -22.07 11.80
C LEU A 277 -13.68 -21.48 13.09
N GLY A 278 -14.62 -22.20 13.72
CA GLY A 278 -15.21 -21.77 14.99
C GLY A 278 -14.19 -21.76 16.13
N GLU A 279 -13.40 -22.83 16.26
CA GLU A 279 -12.33 -22.92 17.27
C GLU A 279 -11.26 -21.84 17.06
N LEU A 280 -10.90 -21.56 15.80
CA LEU A 280 -9.94 -20.51 15.46
C LEU A 280 -10.46 -19.12 15.85
N ARG A 281 -11.74 -18.82 15.60
CA ARG A 281 -12.37 -17.55 16.01
C ARG A 281 -12.33 -17.38 17.53
N ALA A 282 -12.69 -18.43 18.27
CA ALA A 282 -12.65 -18.40 19.73
C ALA A 282 -11.22 -18.18 20.26
N PHE A 283 -10.22 -18.86 19.67
CA PHE A 283 -8.82 -18.67 20.01
C PHE A 283 -8.32 -17.25 19.73
N PHE A 284 -8.71 -16.66 18.59
CA PHE A 284 -8.36 -15.27 18.27
C PHE A 284 -8.98 -14.28 19.26
N GLU A 285 -10.25 -14.48 19.63
CA GLU A 285 -10.91 -13.62 20.61
C GLU A 285 -10.19 -13.69 21.97
N GLU A 286 -9.97 -14.90 22.48
CA GLU A 286 -9.30 -15.14 23.76
C GLU A 286 -7.92 -14.46 23.83
N ARG A 287 -7.13 -14.56 22.75
CA ARG A 287 -5.76 -14.06 22.72
C ARG A 287 -5.63 -12.58 22.35
N ALA A 288 -6.59 -12.00 21.62
CA ALA A 288 -6.44 -10.67 21.03
C ALA A 288 -7.34 -9.59 21.67
N ALA A 289 -8.45 -9.96 22.32
CA ALA A 289 -9.45 -9.00 22.77
C ALA A 289 -8.91 -7.84 23.58
N ALA A 290 -8.20 -8.13 24.68
CA ALA A 290 -7.69 -7.09 25.58
C ALA A 290 -6.75 -6.10 24.85
N ASP A 291 -5.82 -6.60 24.04
CA ASP A 291 -4.86 -5.78 23.33
C ASP A 291 -5.51 -4.96 22.21
N VAL A 292 -6.36 -5.59 21.39
CA VAL A 292 -6.97 -4.93 20.24
C VAL A 292 -7.95 -3.85 20.69
N PHE A 293 -8.80 -4.11 21.69
CA PHE A 293 -9.75 -3.10 22.16
C PHE A 293 -9.06 -1.92 22.84
N ARG A 294 -7.95 -2.16 23.55
CA ARG A 294 -7.10 -1.08 24.08
C ARG A 294 -6.51 -0.24 22.95
N LEU A 295 -5.90 -0.87 21.95
CA LEU A 295 -5.30 -0.18 20.80
C LEU A 295 -6.33 0.60 19.98
N GLN A 296 -7.56 0.09 19.87
CA GLN A 296 -8.65 0.79 19.19
C GLN A 296 -9.03 2.09 19.93
N GLY A 297 -9.02 2.09 21.27
CA GLY A 297 -9.28 3.29 22.07
C GLY A 297 -8.14 4.31 22.07
N GLU A 298 -6.91 3.88 21.76
CA GLU A 298 -5.71 4.73 21.69
C GLU A 298 -5.44 5.27 20.27
N GLU A 299 -6.30 4.96 19.29
CA GLU A 299 -6.15 5.42 17.90
C GLU A 299 -6.14 6.96 17.86
N SER A 300 -5.07 7.51 17.29
CA SER A 300 -4.88 8.95 17.20
C SER A 300 -4.27 9.35 15.86
N LEU A 301 -4.58 10.57 15.40
CA LEU A 301 -4.01 11.17 14.21
C LEU A 301 -3.05 12.28 14.63
N ALA A 302 -1.76 12.09 14.37
CA ALA A 302 -0.77 13.15 14.56
C ALA A 302 -0.97 14.26 13.53
N ILE A 303 -0.92 15.52 14.00
CA ILE A 303 -1.03 16.72 13.17
C ILE A 303 0.28 17.49 13.28
N ASP A 304 0.92 17.76 12.15
CA ASP A 304 2.21 18.46 12.06
C ASP A 304 2.05 19.98 12.10
N GLY A 305 0.88 20.50 11.72
CA GLY A 305 0.59 21.93 11.77
C GLY A 305 -0.85 22.27 11.42
N ALA A 306 -1.21 23.55 11.55
CA ALA A 306 -2.51 24.06 11.14
C ALA A 306 -2.33 25.14 10.08
N LEU A 307 -3.24 25.19 9.10
CA LEU A 307 -3.27 26.23 8.07
C LEU A 307 -4.69 26.62 7.68
N ALA A 308 -4.88 27.89 7.33
CA ALA A 308 -6.09 28.36 6.66
C ALA A 308 -6.01 28.07 5.16
N ALA A 309 -7.14 28.16 4.44
CA ALA A 309 -7.19 27.84 3.01
C ALA A 309 -6.21 28.71 2.19
N GLU A 310 -6.01 29.95 2.62
CA GLU A 310 -5.09 30.94 2.06
C GLU A 310 -3.63 30.53 2.19
N GLY A 311 -3.28 29.78 3.24
CA GLY A 311 -1.92 29.29 3.48
C GLY A 311 -1.54 28.14 2.56
N ALA A 312 -2.52 27.46 1.95
CA ALA A 312 -2.32 26.34 1.03
C ALA A 312 -1.91 26.84 -0.36
N THR A 313 -0.72 27.40 -0.46
CA THR A 313 -0.17 27.99 -1.69
C THR A 313 0.71 27.00 -2.46
N LEU A 314 0.90 27.23 -3.77
CA LEU A 314 1.83 26.44 -4.58
C LEU A 314 3.26 26.55 -4.02
N SER A 315 3.67 27.72 -3.55
CA SER A 315 4.99 27.92 -2.93
C SER A 315 5.19 27.05 -1.69
N LEU A 316 4.17 26.92 -0.83
CA LEU A 316 4.22 26.01 0.31
C LEU A 316 4.29 24.56 -0.17
N LEU A 317 3.45 24.16 -1.13
CA LEU A 317 3.46 22.82 -1.69
C LEU A 317 4.85 22.46 -2.26
N ASP A 318 5.48 23.36 -3.01
CA ASP A 318 6.81 23.17 -3.59
C ASP A 318 7.88 23.01 -2.52
N ALA A 319 7.83 23.82 -1.46
CA ALA A 319 8.74 23.69 -0.32
C ALA A 319 8.56 22.33 0.38
N LEU A 320 7.33 21.84 0.54
CA LEU A 320 7.07 20.52 1.11
C LEU A 320 7.56 19.40 0.18
N GLU A 321 7.35 19.50 -1.12
CA GLU A 321 7.78 18.49 -2.09
C GLU A 321 9.31 18.32 -2.14
N GLN A 322 10.09 19.37 -1.81
CA GLN A 322 11.55 19.26 -1.63
C GLN A 322 11.95 18.32 -0.48
N ALA A 323 11.12 18.20 0.56
CA ALA A 323 11.30 17.24 1.64
C ALA A 323 10.81 15.82 1.27
N GLY A 324 10.21 15.64 0.10
CA GLY A 324 9.84 14.33 -0.46
C GLY A 324 11.05 13.54 -1.00
N PRO A 325 10.82 12.33 -1.53
CA PRO A 325 9.53 11.68 -1.73
C PRO A 325 8.92 11.21 -0.42
N PHE A 326 7.59 11.28 -0.34
CA PHE A 326 6.81 10.77 0.79
C PHE A 326 6.32 9.35 0.52
N GLY A 327 6.21 8.56 1.59
CA GLY A 327 5.79 7.16 1.55
C GLY A 327 5.88 6.50 2.93
N ALA A 328 5.92 5.17 2.97
CA ALA A 328 6.06 4.43 4.22
C ALA A 328 7.32 4.89 4.98
N GLY A 329 7.22 5.09 6.30
CA GLY A 329 8.33 5.56 7.14
C GLY A 329 8.81 7.00 6.90
N HIS A 330 8.24 7.72 5.91
CA HIS A 330 8.48 9.14 5.66
C HIS A 330 7.20 9.77 5.10
N VAL A 331 6.19 9.88 5.96
CA VAL A 331 4.84 10.30 5.56
C VAL A 331 4.80 11.78 5.17
N ALA A 332 3.83 12.15 4.33
CA ALA A 332 3.60 13.55 3.99
C ALA A 332 3.08 14.30 5.23
N PRO A 333 3.44 15.58 5.43
CA PRO A 333 2.94 16.37 6.55
C PRO A 333 1.41 16.42 6.57
N VAL A 334 0.85 16.16 7.75
CA VAL A 334 -0.57 16.20 8.03
C VAL A 334 -0.90 17.55 8.64
N PHE A 335 -1.71 18.32 7.95
CA PHE A 335 -2.20 19.61 8.41
C PHE A 335 -3.64 19.51 8.86
N ALA A 336 -4.00 20.31 9.87
CA ALA A 336 -5.38 20.64 10.17
C ALA A 336 -5.78 21.93 9.43
N LEU A 337 -6.96 21.90 8.83
CA LEU A 337 -7.75 23.05 8.39
C LEU A 337 -8.82 23.30 9.46
N PRO A 338 -8.53 24.14 10.47
CA PRO A 338 -9.46 24.35 11.56
C PRO A 338 -10.59 25.29 11.13
N ARG A 339 -11.83 24.93 11.47
CA ARG A 339 -13.01 25.80 11.36
C ARG A 339 -13.29 26.26 9.92
N HIS A 340 -13.19 25.36 8.95
CA HIS A 340 -13.58 25.64 7.58
C HIS A 340 -15.05 25.28 7.36
N ARG A 341 -15.78 26.16 6.68
CA ARG A 341 -17.12 25.85 6.19
C ARG A 341 -17.02 24.85 5.05
N LEU A 342 -17.74 23.74 5.18
CA LEU A 342 -17.91 22.74 4.13
C LEU A 342 -18.90 23.27 3.08
N ALA A 343 -18.40 23.99 2.08
CA ALA A 343 -19.23 24.63 1.06
C ALA A 343 -19.89 23.62 0.12
N ASP A 344 -19.14 22.59 -0.30
CA ASP A 344 -19.67 21.50 -1.11
C ASP A 344 -19.04 20.15 -0.73
N ALA A 345 -19.81 19.08 -0.91
CA ALA A 345 -19.34 17.70 -0.80
C ALA A 345 -20.17 16.82 -1.74
N ARG A 346 -19.52 16.19 -2.72
CA ARG A 346 -20.18 15.35 -3.73
C ARG A 346 -19.33 14.16 -4.15
N PRO A 347 -19.95 13.01 -4.46
CA PRO A 347 -19.23 11.86 -4.98
C PRO A 347 -18.62 12.17 -6.36
N VAL A 348 -17.44 11.62 -6.64
CA VAL A 348 -16.75 11.69 -7.92
C VAL A 348 -16.01 10.39 -8.23
N GLY A 349 -15.95 10.02 -9.52
CA GLY A 349 -15.41 8.73 -9.94
C GLY A 349 -16.20 7.57 -9.34
N THR A 350 -15.52 6.49 -8.96
CA THR A 350 -16.18 5.31 -8.38
C THR A 350 -16.54 5.56 -6.91
N ASN A 351 -15.57 5.83 -6.03
CA ASN A 351 -15.78 5.88 -4.56
C ASN A 351 -15.11 7.10 -3.88
N HIS A 352 -14.85 8.20 -4.57
CA HIS A 352 -14.19 9.38 -3.96
C HIS A 352 -15.19 10.50 -3.68
N ILE A 353 -14.87 11.40 -2.76
CA ILE A 353 -15.69 12.58 -2.46
C ILE A 353 -14.86 13.82 -2.75
N ARG A 354 -15.34 14.66 -3.66
CA ARG A 354 -14.79 15.99 -3.89
C ARG A 354 -15.45 16.96 -2.93
N VAL A 355 -14.64 17.81 -2.32
CA VAL A 355 -15.04 18.74 -1.27
C VAL A 355 -14.54 20.14 -1.60
N GLU A 356 -15.34 21.16 -1.28
CA GLU A 356 -14.90 22.55 -1.28
C GLU A 356 -14.97 23.10 0.15
N LEU A 357 -13.83 23.58 0.66
CA LEU A 357 -13.71 24.15 1.99
C LEU A 357 -13.48 25.66 1.88
N GLN A 358 -14.16 26.42 2.72
CA GLN A 358 -14.00 27.87 2.82
C GLN A 358 -13.53 28.24 4.24
N SER A 359 -12.44 29.00 4.34
CA SER A 359 -11.95 29.53 5.63
C SER A 359 -12.84 30.67 6.14
N GLU A 360 -12.66 31.07 7.40
CA GLU A 360 -13.38 32.20 8.01
C GLU A 360 -13.07 33.54 7.30
N SER A 361 -11.87 33.71 6.75
CA SER A 361 -11.46 34.88 5.95
C SER A 361 -11.94 34.83 4.49
N GLY A 362 -12.61 33.75 4.08
CA GLY A 362 -13.27 33.64 2.78
C GLY A 362 -12.45 32.93 1.70
N GLY A 363 -11.18 32.60 1.94
CA GLY A 363 -10.35 31.78 1.06
C GLY A 363 -10.93 30.38 0.86
N ARG A 364 -10.68 29.79 -0.31
CA ARG A 364 -11.26 28.51 -0.72
C ARG A 364 -10.18 27.53 -1.12
N ILE A 365 -10.41 26.26 -0.79
CA ILE A 365 -9.56 25.16 -1.22
C ILE A 365 -10.40 23.98 -1.69
N GLN A 366 -10.00 23.41 -2.82
CA GLN A 366 -10.55 22.16 -3.32
C GLN A 366 -9.88 21.00 -2.59
N ALA A 367 -10.68 20.03 -2.17
CA ALA A 367 -10.22 18.88 -1.42
C ALA A 367 -10.81 17.59 -1.98
N ILE A 368 -10.15 16.47 -1.69
CA ILE A 368 -10.61 15.13 -2.07
C ILE A 368 -10.44 14.15 -0.91
N ALA A 369 -11.50 13.42 -0.59
CA ALA A 369 -11.44 12.26 0.29
C ALA A 369 -11.47 11.00 -0.59
N PHE A 370 -10.35 10.28 -0.66
CA PHE A 370 -10.26 9.10 -1.51
C PHE A 370 -10.94 7.90 -0.86
N ARG A 371 -11.81 7.20 -1.62
CA ARG A 371 -12.44 5.94 -1.17
C ARG A 371 -13.27 6.15 0.11
N ALA A 372 -13.90 7.31 0.21
CA ALA A 372 -14.64 7.74 1.38
C ALA A 372 -16.17 7.59 1.21
N VAL A 373 -16.65 7.24 0.02
CA VAL A 373 -18.06 6.85 -0.14
C VAL A 373 -18.31 5.59 0.69
N ASP A 374 -19.45 5.55 1.40
CA ASP A 374 -19.85 4.47 2.32
C ASP A 374 -18.89 4.21 3.49
N THR A 375 -18.20 5.28 3.94
CA THR A 375 -17.41 5.28 5.17
C THR A 375 -17.93 6.32 6.15
N ALA A 376 -17.55 6.20 7.43
CA ALA A 376 -17.89 7.18 8.46
C ALA A 376 -17.45 8.61 8.07
N LEU A 377 -16.30 8.76 7.40
CA LEU A 377 -15.84 10.05 6.89
C LEU A 377 -16.77 10.59 5.80
N GLY A 378 -17.22 9.76 4.86
CA GLY A 378 -18.14 10.20 3.82
C GLY A 378 -19.51 10.60 4.35
N GLU A 379 -20.08 9.77 5.22
CA GLU A 379 -21.32 10.08 5.92
C GLU A 379 -21.22 11.38 6.71
N PHE A 380 -20.09 11.58 7.40
CA PHE A 380 -19.79 12.81 8.12
C PHE A 380 -19.77 14.02 7.17
N LEU A 381 -19.06 13.94 6.05
CA LEU A 381 -18.96 15.03 5.07
C LEU A 381 -20.34 15.35 4.47
N PHE A 382 -21.11 14.35 4.05
CA PHE A 382 -22.44 14.58 3.49
C PHE A 382 -23.42 15.21 4.48
N LYS A 383 -23.41 14.74 5.74
CA LYS A 383 -24.31 15.24 6.80
C LYS A 383 -23.97 16.66 7.26
N ASN A 384 -22.72 17.10 7.10
CA ASN A 384 -22.25 18.41 7.57
C ASN A 384 -22.06 19.43 6.44
N ARG A 385 -22.59 19.19 5.24
CA ARG A 385 -22.63 20.20 4.17
C ARG A 385 -23.23 21.51 4.68
N GLY A 386 -22.58 22.62 4.36
CA GLY A 386 -22.91 23.97 4.79
C GLY A 386 -22.45 24.34 6.20
N LYS A 387 -21.98 23.39 7.02
CA LYS A 387 -21.53 23.62 8.40
C LYS A 387 -20.02 23.85 8.48
N THR A 388 -19.58 24.40 9.61
CA THR A 388 -18.17 24.55 9.95
C THR A 388 -17.64 23.25 10.55
N ILE A 389 -16.48 22.79 10.06
CA ILE A 389 -15.83 21.55 10.48
C ILE A 389 -14.32 21.76 10.62
N HIS A 390 -13.65 20.85 11.33
CA HIS A 390 -12.20 20.65 11.23
C HIS A 390 -11.92 19.57 10.20
N VAL A 391 -10.90 19.76 9.37
CA VAL A 391 -10.46 18.76 8.39
C VAL A 391 -8.97 18.52 8.56
N ALA A 392 -8.54 17.25 8.59
CA ALA A 392 -7.13 16.87 8.66
C ALA A 392 -6.72 16.12 7.39
N GLY A 393 -5.49 16.33 6.94
CA GLY A 393 -5.03 15.78 5.67
C GLY A 393 -3.73 16.39 5.17
N SER A 394 -3.35 16.08 3.94
CA SER A 394 -2.08 16.52 3.35
C SER A 394 -2.30 17.41 2.12
N LEU A 395 -1.40 18.37 1.89
CA LEU A 395 -1.37 19.12 0.63
C LEU A 395 -0.88 18.22 -0.51
N SER A 396 -1.46 18.42 -1.69
CA SER A 396 -1.13 17.69 -2.92
C SER A 396 -1.26 18.61 -4.13
N GLY A 397 -0.48 18.33 -5.17
CA GLY A 397 -0.64 18.96 -6.47
C GLY A 397 -1.78 18.30 -7.25
N ASN A 398 -2.64 19.11 -7.87
CA ASN A 398 -3.63 18.66 -8.83
C ASN A 398 -3.26 19.21 -10.20
N TYR A 399 -3.02 18.32 -11.17
CA TYR A 399 -2.68 18.68 -12.54
C TYR A 399 -3.91 18.50 -13.42
N TRP A 400 -4.38 19.60 -14.00
CA TRP A 400 -5.54 19.59 -14.89
C TRP A 400 -5.32 20.53 -16.06
N ASN A 401 -5.39 19.98 -17.28
CA ASN A 401 -5.25 20.73 -18.53
C ASN A 401 -4.00 21.62 -18.58
N GLY A 402 -2.86 21.09 -18.14
CA GLY A 402 -1.58 21.81 -18.07
C GLY A 402 -1.43 22.77 -16.88
N ASN A 403 -2.49 23.02 -16.11
CA ASN A 403 -2.43 23.85 -14.91
C ASN A 403 -2.22 22.99 -13.66
N ARG A 404 -1.31 23.43 -12.79
CA ARG A 404 -1.10 22.84 -11.48
C ARG A 404 -1.73 23.72 -10.41
N THR A 405 -2.63 23.15 -9.62
CA THR A 405 -3.27 23.83 -8.49
C THR A 405 -3.02 23.07 -7.19
N VAL A 406 -3.17 23.74 -6.05
CA VAL A 406 -3.15 23.08 -4.75
C VAL A 406 -4.49 22.40 -4.49
N GLN A 407 -4.43 21.15 -4.03
CA GLN A 407 -5.57 20.37 -3.57
C GLN A 407 -5.26 19.78 -2.20
N PHE A 408 -6.25 19.76 -1.31
CA PHE A 408 -6.13 19.11 -0.01
C PHE A 408 -6.63 17.67 -0.08
N ARG A 409 -5.82 16.70 0.34
CA ARG A 409 -6.25 15.31 0.45
C ARG A 409 -6.71 15.06 1.88
N ILE A 410 -8.01 14.84 2.05
CA ILE A 410 -8.64 14.61 3.36
C ILE A 410 -8.30 13.20 3.85
N THR A 411 -7.84 13.13 5.09
CA THR A 411 -7.65 11.89 5.85
C THR A 411 -8.74 11.72 6.90
N ASP A 412 -9.11 12.81 7.60
CA ASP A 412 -10.10 12.77 8.67
C ASP A 412 -10.85 14.11 8.80
N ALA A 413 -12.01 14.11 9.48
CA ALA A 413 -12.78 15.31 9.74
C ALA A 413 -13.59 15.20 11.04
N ALA A 414 -13.73 16.33 11.74
CA ALA A 414 -14.45 16.43 13.01
C ALA A 414 -15.34 17.67 13.04
N ARG A 415 -16.34 17.69 13.94
CA ARG A 415 -17.16 18.90 14.17
C ARG A 415 -16.29 20.01 14.76
N ALA A 416 -16.55 21.25 14.34
CA ALA A 416 -15.85 22.45 14.81
C ALA A 416 -16.26 22.93 16.20
#